data_AF-A0A5C7JT46-F1
#
_entry.id   AF-A0A5C7JT46-F1
#
_cell.length_a   1.000
_cell.length_b   1.000
_cell.length_c   1.000
_cell.angle_alpha   90.00
_cell.angle_beta   90.00
_cell.angle_gamma   90.00
#
_symmetry.space_group_name_H-M   'P 1'
#
loop_
_entity.id
_entity.type
_entity.pdbx_description
1 polymer ?
#
loop_
_entity_poly.entity_id
_entity_poly.type
_entity_poly.pdbx_seq_one_letter_code
_entity_poly.pdbx_strand_id
1 'polypeptide(L)'
;MRDEIKLFTTGFIQVFFVAVNTYFLSKTFFLGVFVCAFMISLIWSWNVKRVAFGTVMDRVAYALGAAFGSTIGLLVSTLILK
;
A
#
# COMPACT_ATOMS: atom_id res chain seq x y z
N MET A 1 10.59 -11.71 20.47
CA MET A 1 10.51 -10.25 20.25
C MET A 1 9.10 -9.81 20.58
N ARG A 2 8.91 -8.96 21.58
CA ARG A 2 7.60 -8.54 22.10
C ARG A 2 6.68 -8.09 20.96
N ASP A 3 5.43 -8.54 20.99
CA ASP A 3 4.44 -8.26 19.93
C ASP A 3 4.21 -6.75 19.73
N GLU A 4 4.48 -5.93 20.75
CA GLU A 4 4.43 -4.47 20.68
C GLU A 4 5.46 -3.88 19.70
N ILE A 5 6.69 -4.42 19.64
CA ILE A 5 7.74 -3.93 18.74
C ILE A 5 7.37 -4.24 17.28
N LYS A 6 6.79 -5.42 17.04
CA LYS A 6 6.31 -5.80 15.72
C LYS A 6 5.18 -4.88 15.27
N LEU A 7 4.20 -4.63 16.14
CA LEU A 7 3.07 -3.75 15.86
C LEU A 7 3.53 -2.30 15.62
N PHE A 8 4.45 -1.80 16.44
CA PHE A 8 5.06 -0.48 16.22
C PHE A 8 5.72 -0.39 14.86
N THR A 9 6.55 -1.39 14.52
CA THR A 9 7.31 -1.39 13.26
C THR A 9 6.40 -1.49 12.05
N THR A 10 5.38 -2.36 12.08
CA THR A 10 4.43 -2.47 10.96
C THR A 10 3.64 -1.18 10.79
N GLY A 11 3.12 -0.59 11.87
CA GLY A 11 2.42 0.69 11.82
C GLY A 11 3.31 1.83 11.32
N PHE A 12 4.55 1.92 11.82
CA PHE A 12 5.52 2.92 11.37
C PHE A 12 5.78 2.84 9.87
N ILE A 13 6.10 1.64 9.36
CA ILE A 13 6.41 1.46 7.94
C ILE A 13 5.18 1.74 7.07
N GLN A 14 3.97 1.34 7.50
CA GLN A 14 2.75 1.62 6.76
C GLN A 14 2.50 3.12 6.62
N VAL A 15 2.53 3.86 7.73
CA VAL A 15 2.26 5.31 7.70
C VAL A 15 3.39 6.07 6.98
N PHE A 16 4.64 5.62 7.11
CA PHE A 16 5.76 6.14 6.33
C PHE A 16 5.50 6.04 4.83
N PHE A 17 5.12 4.86 4.33
CA PHE A 17 4.80 4.69 2.91
C PHE A 17 3.55 5.46 2.49
N VAL A 18 2.56 5.65 3.35
CA VAL A 18 1.41 6.51 3.07
C VAL A 18 1.87 7.94 2.79
N ALA A 19 2.71 8.52 3.67
CA ALA A 19 3.23 9.87 3.48
C ALA A 19 4.05 10.02 2.19
N VAL A 20 4.92 9.03 1.89
CA VAL A 20 5.70 9.00 0.64
C VAL A 20 4.78 8.86 -0.59
N ASN A 21 3.75 8.00 -0.52
CA ASN A 21 2.78 7.83 -1.59
C ASN A 21 2.01 9.13 -1.86
N THR A 22 1.60 9.86 -0.82
CA THR A 22 0.95 11.17 -0.96
C THR A 22 1.83 12.17 -1.71
N TYR A 23 3.14 12.19 -1.43
CA TYR A 23 4.07 12.99 -2.22
C TYR A 23 4.11 12.55 -3.69
N PHE A 24 4.22 11.25 -3.98
CA PHE A 24 4.23 10.75 -5.36
C PHE A 24 2.91 10.99 -6.11
N LEU A 25 1.76 10.88 -5.43
CA LEU A 25 0.46 11.26 -5.99
C LEU A 25 0.45 12.73 -6.40
N SER A 26 0.96 13.63 -5.55
CA SER A 26 1.04 15.06 -5.86
C SER A 26 1.96 15.41 -7.04
N LYS A 27 2.92 14.52 -7.34
CA LYS A 27 3.87 14.66 -8.45
C LYS A 27 3.49 13.82 -9.67
N THR A 28 2.35 13.14 -9.64
CA THR A 28 1.92 12.23 -10.71
C THR A 28 2.97 11.17 -11.04
N PHE A 29 3.74 10.73 -10.04
CA PHE A 29 4.81 9.75 -10.23
C PHE A 29 4.28 8.32 -10.11
N PHE A 30 3.75 7.80 -11.22
CA PHE A 30 3.04 6.51 -11.28
C PHE A 30 3.81 5.32 -10.70
N LEU A 31 5.10 5.17 -11.03
CA LEU A 31 5.90 4.04 -10.52
C LEU A 31 6.04 4.10 -9.00
N GLY A 32 6.29 5.29 -8.44
CA GLY A 32 6.36 5.49 -7.00
C GLY A 32 5.03 5.20 -6.31
N VAL A 33 3.91 5.63 -6.90
CA VAL A 33 2.56 5.33 -6.40
C VAL A 33 2.30 3.83 -6.37
N PHE A 34 2.61 3.12 -7.46
CA PHE A 34 2.44 1.67 -7.54
C PHE A 34 3.23 0.94 -6.44
N VAL A 35 4.53 1.25 -6.32
CA VAL A 35 5.42 0.58 -5.35
C VAL A 35 4.98 0.87 -3.92
N CYS A 36 4.66 2.12 -3.58
CA CYS A 36 4.23 2.45 -2.22
C CYS A 36 2.85 1.83 -1.91
N ALA A 37 1.89 1.86 -2.83
CA ALA A 37 0.57 1.25 -2.63
C ALA A 37 0.67 -0.28 -2.45
N PHE A 38 1.54 -0.94 -3.22
CA PHE A 38 1.86 -2.35 -3.05
C PHE A 38 2.43 -2.64 -1.65
N MET A 39 3.45 -1.90 -1.22
CA MET A 39 4.10 -2.08 0.09
C MET A 39 3.13 -1.86 1.26
N ILE A 40 2.32 -0.79 1.24
CA ILE A 40 1.32 -0.51 2.28
C ILE A 40 0.37 -1.70 2.42
N SER A 41 -0.15 -2.19 1.30
CA SER A 41 -1.18 -3.23 1.24
C SER A 41 -0.63 -4.60 1.61
N LEU A 42 0.62 -4.89 1.21
CA LEU A 42 1.32 -6.10 1.60
C LEU A 42 1.60 -6.11 3.11
N ILE A 43 2.05 -4.99 3.69
CA ILE A 43 2.26 -4.90 5.14
C ILE A 43 0.95 -5.00 5.92
N TRP A 44 -0.10 -4.38 5.40
CA TRP A 44 -1.44 -4.47 5.99
C TRP A 44 -1.98 -5.89 6.01
N SER A 45 -1.71 -6.66 4.96
CA SER A 45 -2.15 -8.07 4.85
C SER A 45 -1.62 -8.97 5.97
N TRP A 46 -0.47 -8.63 6.58
CA TRP A 46 0.08 -9.34 7.75
C TRP A 46 -0.54 -8.91 9.09
N ASN A 47 -1.19 -7.74 9.15
CA ASN A 47 -1.82 -7.21 10.37
C ASN A 47 -3.32 -7.53 10.42
N VAL A 48 -3.99 -7.70 9.27
CA VAL A 48 -5.44 -7.98 9.21
C VAL A 48 -5.72 -9.48 9.34
N LYS A 49 -6.35 -9.87 10.45
CA LYS A 49 -6.72 -11.28 10.75
C LYS A 49 -7.58 -11.97 9.67
N ARG A 50 -8.37 -11.23 8.87
CA ARG A 50 -9.18 -11.80 7.77
C ARG A 50 -8.35 -12.18 6.54
N VAL A 51 -7.34 -11.39 6.19
CA VAL A 51 -6.38 -11.70 5.11
C VAL A 51 -5.31 -12.71 5.60
N ALA A 52 -5.18 -12.85 6.92
CA ALA A 52 -4.30 -13.83 7.56
C ALA A 52 -4.68 -15.30 7.29
N PHE A 53 -5.93 -15.59 6.89
CA PHE A 53 -6.36 -16.94 6.47
C PHE A 53 -6.00 -17.28 5.02
N GLY A 54 -5.54 -16.30 4.24
CA GLY A 54 -5.04 -16.51 2.87
C GLY A 54 -3.57 -16.91 2.84
N THR A 55 -3.19 -17.64 1.79
CA THR A 55 -1.82 -17.96 1.42
C THR A 55 -1.00 -16.69 1.14
N VAL A 56 0.33 -16.81 1.06
CA VAL A 56 1.20 -15.68 0.66
C VAL A 56 0.80 -15.15 -0.73
N MET A 57 0.34 -16.02 -1.63
CA MET A 57 -0.13 -15.62 -2.96
C MET A 57 -1.40 -14.77 -2.90
N ASP A 58 -2.32 -15.06 -1.98
CA ASP A 58 -3.52 -14.23 -1.78
C ASP A 58 -3.15 -12.82 -1.33
N ARG A 59 -2.12 -12.70 -0.49
CA ARG A 59 -1.60 -11.41 -0.01
C ARG A 59 -0.92 -10.61 -1.12
N VAL A 60 -0.13 -11.28 -1.96
CA VAL A 60 0.52 -10.65 -3.11
C VAL A 60 -0.53 -10.22 -4.13
N ALA A 61 -1.51 -11.06 -4.45
CA ALA A 61 -2.60 -10.71 -5.36
C ALA A 61 -3.43 -9.54 -4.84
N TYR A 62 -3.77 -9.54 -3.55
CA TYR A 62 -4.44 -8.43 -2.88
C TYR A 62 -3.62 -7.12 -2.99
N ALA A 63 -2.34 -7.18 -2.68
CA ALA A 63 -1.45 -6.02 -2.72
C ALA A 63 -1.25 -5.49 -4.15
N LEU A 64 -1.16 -6.39 -5.15
CA LEU A 64 -1.12 -6.02 -6.56
C LEU A 64 -2.40 -5.31 -6.99
N GLY A 65 -3.57 -5.85 -6.63
CA GLY A 65 -4.86 -5.21 -6.91
C GLY A 65 -4.94 -3.80 -6.33
N ALA A 66 -4.48 -3.59 -5.09
CA ALA A 66 -4.41 -2.27 -4.48
C ALA A 66 -3.42 -1.33 -5.19
N ALA A 67 -2.26 -1.84 -5.62
CA ALA A 67 -1.27 -1.09 -6.36
C ALA A 67 -1.80 -0.61 -7.72
N PHE A 68 -2.43 -1.52 -8.49
CA PHE A 68 -3.10 -1.16 -9.74
C PHE A 68 -4.24 -0.18 -9.52
N GLY A 69 -5.07 -0.39 -8.49
CA GLY A 69 -6.15 0.53 -8.14
C GLY A 69 -5.66 1.94 -7.82
N SER A 70 -4.57 2.08 -7.07
CA SER A 70 -3.96 3.37 -6.75
C SER A 70 -3.38 4.06 -7.99
N THR A 71 -2.66 3.32 -8.84
CA THR A 71 -2.07 3.86 -10.08
C THR A 71 -3.13 4.25 -11.11
N ILE A 72 -4.17 3.44 -11.30
CA ILE A 72 -5.30 3.76 -12.18
C ILE A 72 -6.10 4.93 -11.58
N GLY A 73 -6.27 4.97 -10.26
CA GLY A 73 -6.89 6.09 -9.56
C GLY A 73 -6.15 7.40 -9.81
N LEU A 74 -4.80 7.38 -9.77
CA LEU A 74 -3.98 8.54 -10.16
C LEU A 74 -4.21 8.92 -11.62
N LEU A 75 -4.23 7.96 -12.55
CA LEU A 75 -4.52 8.22 -13.97
C LEU A 75 -5.88 8.92 -14.12
N VAL A 76 -6.93 8.38 -13.51
CA VAL A 76 -8.27 8.98 -13.54
C VAL A 76 -8.28 10.37 -12.91
N SER A 77 -7.60 10.55 -11.77
CA SER A 77 -7.43 11.85 -11.11
C SER A 77 -6.82 12.89 -12.04
N THR A 78 -5.81 12.53 -12.84
CA THR A 78 -5.17 13.46 -13.79
C THR A 78 -6.07 13.81 -14.98
N LEU A 79 -7.06 12.97 -15.29
CA LEU A 79 -8.05 13.25 -16.34
C LEU A 79 -9.19 14.14 -15.82
N ILE A 80 -9.56 14.03 -14.54
CA ILE A 80 -10.67 14.78 -13.92
C ILE A 80 -10.20 16.14 -13.41
N LEU A 81 -9.12 16.19 -12.63
CA LEU A 81 -8.62 17.38 -11.93
C LEU A 81 -7.72 18.26 -12.82
N LYS A 82 -7.91 18.16 -14.13
CA LYS A 82 -7.07 18.80 -15.14
C LYS A 82 -7.04 20.32 -15.00
#